data_AF-A0A955TGC8-F1
#
_entry.id   AF-A0A955TGC8-F1
#
_cell.length_a   1.000
_cell.length_b   1.000
_cell.length_c   1.000
_cell.angle_alpha   90.00
_cell.angle_beta   90.00
_cell.angle_gamma   90.00
#
_symmetry.space_group_name_H-M   'P 1'
#
loop_
_entity.id
_entity.type
_entity.pdbx_description
1 polymer ?
#
loop_
_entity_poly.entity_id
_entity_poly.type
_entity_poly.pdbx_seq_one_letter_code
_entity_poly.pdbx_strand_id
1 'polypeptide(L)' 'MIVLSNIHKLYDGTSATTRSIHERVDLWIDEGTIKAVSPHNPARPQGSDVHRIDCATYTVTPGLIDCHGHVT' A
#
# COMPACT_ATOMS: atom_id res chain seq x y z
N MET A 1 1.31 -14.24 1.37
CA MET A 1 0.95 -12.95 0.72
C MET A 1 0.40 -11.96 1.76
N ILE A 2 0.77 -10.69 1.69
CA ILE A 2 0.22 -9.61 2.53
C ILE A 2 -0.69 -8.73 1.67
N VAL A 3 -1.84 -8.32 2.22
CA VAL A 3 -2.70 -7.32 1.60
C VAL A 3 -2.99 -6.21 2.58
N LEU A 4 -2.55 -4.99 2.24
CA LEU A 4 -3.03 -3.78 2.89
C LEU A 4 -4.37 -3.45 2.24
N SER A 5 -5.45 -3.70 2.96
CA SER A 5 -6.81 -3.62 2.43
C SER A 5 -7.49 -2.32 2.77
N ASN A 6 -8.33 -1.83 1.87
CA ASN A 6 -9.16 -0.64 2.05
C ASN A 6 -8.35 0.59 2.50
N ILE A 7 -7.16 0.80 1.95
CA ILE A 7 -6.35 1.97 2.26
C ILE A 7 -7.18 3.22 1.97
N HIS A 8 -7.44 4.03 3.01
CA HIS A 8 -8.24 5.25 2.85
C HIS A 8 -7.61 6.17 1.81
N LYS A 9 -6.30 6.41 1.93
CA LYS A 9 -5.51 7.20 0.99
C LYS A 9 -4.13 6.61 0.80
N LEU A 10 -3.76 6.32 -0.44
CA LEU A 10 -2.41 5.90 -0.83
C LEU A 10 -1.76 7.03 -1.63
N TYR A 11 -0.59 7.47 -1.22
CA TYR A 11 0.33 8.21 -2.08
C TYR A 11 1.34 7.21 -2.69
N ASP A 12 1.45 7.14 -4.01
CA ASP A 12 2.32 6.16 -4.68
C ASP A 12 3.71 6.68 -5.08
N GLY A 13 3.92 8.00 -5.00
CA GLY A 13 5.20 8.64 -5.36
C GLY A 13 5.54 8.68 -6.86
N THR A 14 4.63 8.29 -7.76
CA THR A 14 4.89 8.24 -9.22
C THR A 14 4.77 9.59 -9.94
N SER A 15 4.24 10.61 -9.26
CA SER A 15 3.96 11.94 -9.78
C SER A 15 3.95 12.99 -8.67
N ALA A 16 4.20 14.24 -9.04
CA ALA A 16 4.10 15.40 -8.16
C ALA A 16 2.68 15.97 -8.05
N THR A 17 1.71 15.40 -8.78
CA THR A 17 0.31 15.88 -8.81
C THR A 17 -0.65 14.89 -8.15
N THR A 18 -1.94 15.23 -8.13
CA THR A 18 -3.02 14.37 -7.61
C THR A 18 -3.12 13.00 -8.30
N ARG A 19 -2.44 12.79 -9.44
CA ARG A 19 -2.38 11.49 -10.12
C ARG A 19 -1.71 10.38 -9.29
N SER A 20 -0.91 10.76 -8.29
CA SER A 20 -0.29 9.82 -7.35
C SER A 20 -1.14 9.49 -6.12
N ILE A 21 -2.34 10.07 -6.03
CA ILE A 21 -3.25 9.87 -4.91
C ILE A 21 -4.32 8.87 -5.34
N HIS A 22 -4.43 7.79 -4.59
CA HIS A 22 -5.45 6.76 -4.77
C HIS A 22 -6.28 6.65 -3.49
N GLU A 23 -7.58 6.42 -3.63
CA GLU A 23 -8.50 6.30 -2.49
C GLU A 23 -9.18 4.95 -2.51
N ARG A 24 -9.36 4.36 -1.32
CA ARG A 24 -10.06 3.09 -1.11
C ARG A 24 -9.53 1.98 -2.03
N VAL A 25 -8.23 1.70 -1.91
CA VAL A 25 -7.53 0.68 -2.69
C VAL A 25 -7.00 -0.45 -1.82
N ASP A 26 -6.77 -1.61 -2.44
CA ASP A 26 -6.01 -2.71 -1.88
C ASP A 26 -4.61 -2.74 -2.50
N LEU A 27 -3.58 -2.87 -1.67
CA LEU A 27 -2.18 -3.07 -2.07
C LEU A 27 -1.77 -4.51 -1.79
N TRP A 28 -1.32 -5.21 -2.84
CA TRP A 28 -0.97 -6.62 -2.80
C TRP A 28 0.55 -6.76 -2.77
N ILE A 29 1.06 -7.40 -1.72
CA ILE A 29 2.49 -7.60 -1.51
C ILE A 29 2.76 -9.09 -1.42
N ASP A 30 3.66 -9.56 -2.26
CA ASP A 30 4.07 -10.96 -2.26
C ASP A 30 5.57 -11.06 -2.52
N GLU A 31 6.24 -11.91 -1.74
CA GLU A 31 7.70 -12.05 -1.74
C GLU A 31 8.43 -10.70 -1.65
N GLY A 32 7.96 -9.83 -0.75
CA GLY A 32 8.53 -8.49 -0.52
C GLY A 32 8.31 -7.48 -1.65
N THR A 33 7.57 -7.85 -2.70
CA THR A 33 7.35 -7.01 -3.89
C THR A 33 5.88 -6.62 -4.01
N ILE A 34 5.61 -5.37 -4.41
CA ILE A 34 4.27 -4.93 -4.78
C ILE A 34 3.86 -5.62 -6.08
N LYS A 35 2.79 -6.41 -6.04
CA LYS A 35 2.24 -7.11 -7.22
C LYS A 35 1.11 -6.34 -7.89
N ALA A 36 0.30 -5.62 -7.11
CA ALA A 36 -0.82 -4.86 -7.64
C ALA A 36 -1.29 -3.76 -6.67
N VAL A 37 -1.83 -2.69 -7.25
CA VAL A 37 -2.71 -1.72 -6.60
C VAL A 37 -4.05 -1.81 -7.34
N SER A 38 -5.15 -2.05 -6.63
CA SER A 38 -6.47 -2.18 -7.25
C SER A 38 -7.54 -1.52 -6.39
N PRO A 39 -8.68 -1.11 -6.94
CA PRO A 39 -9.83 -0.68 -6.13
C PRO A 39 -10.17 -1.72 -5.05
N HIS A 40 -10.54 -1.24 -3.86
CA HIS A 40 -10.84 -2.10 -2.73
C HIS A 40 -11.97 -3.08 -3.04
N ASN A 41 -11.75 -4.36 -2.78
CA ASN A 41 -12.75 -5.40 -2.92
C ASN A 41 -12.88 -6.20 -1.60
N PRO A 42 -14.00 -6.08 -0.86
CA PRO A 42 -14.17 -6.82 0.39
C PRO A 42 -14.25 -8.34 0.18
N ALA A 43 -14.58 -8.80 -1.03
CA ALA A 43 -14.68 -10.23 -1.35
C ALA A 43 -13.32 -10.88 -1.66
N ARG A 44 -12.22 -10.13 -1.80
CA ARG A 44 -10.89 -10.66 -2.17
C ARG A 44 -9.75 -9.93 -1.46
N PRO A 45 -8.55 -10.55 -1.37
CA PRO A 45 -8.32 -11.99 -1.49
C PRO A 45 -8.85 -12.74 -0.27
N GLN A 46 -9.10 -14.04 -0.46
CA GLN A 46 -9.51 -15.00 0.57
C GLN A 46 -8.50 -16.15 0.58
N GLY A 47 -8.28 -16.78 1.72
CA GLY A 47 -7.36 -17.91 1.88
C GLY A 47 -6.60 -17.86 3.20
N SER A 48 -6.18 -19.04 3.71
CA SER A 48 -5.42 -19.15 4.95
C SER A 48 -4.06 -18.45 4.91
N ASP A 49 -3.48 -18.35 3.72
CA ASP A 49 -2.10 -17.88 3.52
C ASP A 49 -2.02 -16.37 3.22
N VAL A 50 -3.16 -15.68 3.39
CA VAL A 50 -3.33 -14.24 3.18
C VAL A 50 -3.31 -13.53 4.52
N HIS A 51 -2.32 -12.69 4.73
CA HIS A 51 -2.28 -11.77 5.87
C HIS A 51 -2.90 -10.44 5.46
N ARG A 52 -4.13 -10.20 5.90
CA ARG A 52 -4.87 -8.99 5.58
C ARG A 52 -4.76 -7.97 6.71
N ILE A 53 -4.44 -6.73 6.35
CA ILE A 53 -4.39 -5.59 7.27
C ILE A 53 -5.47 -4.61 6.84
N ASP A 54 -6.36 -4.20 7.75
CA ASP A 54 -7.36 -3.18 7.44
C ASP A 54 -6.74 -1.78 7.57
N CYS A 55 -6.75 -1.04 6.47
CA CYS A 55 -6.17 0.29 6.34
C CYS A 55 -7.24 1.39 6.16
N ALA A 56 -8.50 1.12 6.49
CA ALA A 56 -9.64 2.02 6.31
C ALA A 56 -9.50 3.42 6.95
N THR A 57 -8.61 3.57 7.92
CA THR A 57 -8.35 4.83 8.63
C THR A 57 -6.96 5.39 8.37
N TYR A 58 -6.16 4.74 7.53
CA TYR A 58 -4.75 5.06 7.35
C TYR A 58 -4.47 5.78 6.03
N THR A 59 -3.54 6.72 6.10
CA THR A 59 -2.82 7.20 4.92
C THR A 59 -1.54 6.40 4.78
N VAL A 60 -1.33 5.78 3.62
CA VAL A 60 -0.16 4.95 3.30
C VAL A 60 0.71 5.69 2.28
N THR A 61 2.03 5.62 2.47
CA THR A 61 3.03 6.25 1.60
C THR A 61 4.15 5.25 1.31
N PRO A 62 5.01 5.51 0.31
CA PRO A 62 6.29 4.81 0.24
C PRO A 62 7.08 5.08 1.53
N GLY A 63 7.98 4.17 1.88
CA GLY A 63 8.94 4.42 2.95
C GLY A 63 9.77 5.66 2.62
N LEU A 64 10.03 6.50 3.63
CA LEU A 64 10.87 7.67 3.45
C LEU A 64 12.31 7.24 3.16
N ILE A 65 12.96 7.92 2.23
CA ILE A 65 14.37 7.71 1.90
C ILE A 65 15.16 8.88 2.49
N ASP A 66 15.93 8.60 3.52
CA ASP A 66 16.96 9.53 4.00
C ASP A 66 18.19 9.40 3.09
N CYS A 67 18.44 10.43 2.30
CA CYS A 67 19.54 10.42 1.32
C CYS A 67 20.89 10.79 1.93
N HIS A 68 20.92 11.24 3.19
CA HIS A 68 22.15 11.69 3.81
C HIS A 68 22.05 11.68 5.34
N GLY A 69 22.73 10.71 5.96
CA GLY A 69 22.90 10.63 7.40
C GLY A 69 24.35 10.34 7.77
N HIS A 70 24.83 10.97 8.83
CA HIS A 70 26.08 10.57 9.49
C HIS A 70 25.72 9.63 10.64
N VAL A 71 25.65 8.34 10.35
CA VAL A 71 25.40 7.29 11.35
C VAL A 71 26.75 6.68 11.73
N THR A 72 27.18 6.89 12.98
CA THR A 72 28.39 6.32 13.57
C THR A 72 28.06 5.54 14.83
#